data_AF-A0A7S1Z853-F1
#
_entry.id   AF-A0A7S1Z853-F1
#
_cell.length_a   1.000
_cell.length_b   1.000
_cell.length_c   1.000
_cell.angle_alpha   90.00
_cell.angle_beta   90.00
_cell.angle_gamma   90.00
#
_symmetry.space_group_name_H-M   'P 1'
#
loop_
_entity.id
_entity.type
_entity.pdbx_description
1 polymer ?
#
loop_
_entity_poly.entity_id
_entity_poly.type
_entity_poly.pdbx_seq_one_letter_code
_entity_poly.pdbx_strand_id
1 'polypeptide(L)'
;PPKFTALLSVAGSSSIIWDILCSKPRKTDKMSKLILLGLSVGDIMTSFFVHFVGSWAAPPSSGAYGASGTIATCTIQGFIAQWFAGVSIFYNVSLSILFLLMVRYKWTERDLKTWKAQFFLLYLPPIPSLFFSIYPLIDNGYNFGGLNNCFIQSVPLNCKSRGVDCERGEHM
;
A
#
# COMPACT_ATOMS: atom_id res chain seq x y z
N PRO A 1 -3.24 -1.69 18.57
CA PRO A 1 -3.15 -2.08 17.14
C PRO A 1 -4.34 -2.94 16.68
N PRO A 2 -4.95 -2.65 15.52
CA PRO A 2 -6.11 -3.37 14.98
C PRO A 2 -5.72 -4.72 14.35
N LYS A 3 -5.14 -5.63 15.15
CA LYS A 3 -4.61 -6.92 14.68
C LYS A 3 -5.71 -7.85 14.15
N PHE A 4 -6.88 -7.86 14.78
CA PHE A 4 -7.99 -8.76 14.41
C PHE A 4 -8.60 -8.40 13.05
N THR A 5 -8.87 -7.12 12.81
CA THR A 5 -9.42 -6.65 11.53
C THR A 5 -8.40 -6.83 10.40
N ALA A 6 -7.10 -6.72 10.70
CA ALA A 6 -6.04 -7.02 9.73
C ALA A 6 -6.08 -8.48 9.26
N LEU A 7 -6.25 -9.45 10.18
CA LEU A 7 -6.37 -10.86 9.80
C LEU A 7 -7.61 -11.15 8.96
N LEU A 8 -8.74 -10.51 9.29
CA LEU A 8 -9.97 -10.63 8.48
C LEU A 8 -9.76 -10.09 7.05
N SER A 9 -9.06 -8.95 6.91
CA SER A 9 -8.73 -8.41 5.60
C SER A 9 -7.80 -9.33 4.82
N VAL A 10 -6.74 -9.87 5.45
CA VAL A 10 -5.84 -10.84 4.82
C VAL A 10 -6.61 -12.07 4.34
N ALA A 11 -7.52 -12.62 5.15
CA ALA A 11 -8.34 -13.77 4.77
C ALA A 11 -9.27 -13.47 3.59
N GLY A 12 -9.92 -12.31 3.60
CA GLY A 12 -10.78 -11.85 2.51
C GLY A 12 -10.01 -11.69 1.19
N SER A 13 -8.90 -10.94 1.22
CA SER A 13 -8.06 -10.72 0.04
C SER A 13 -7.43 -12.02 -0.47
N SER A 14 -7.03 -12.93 0.42
CA SER A 14 -6.52 -14.25 0.02
C SER A 14 -7.58 -15.09 -0.68
N SER A 15 -8.84 -15.00 -0.24
CA SER A 15 -9.97 -15.69 -0.88
C SER A 15 -10.25 -15.15 -2.29
N ILE A 16 -10.09 -13.84 -2.50
CA ILE A 16 -10.20 -13.22 -3.84
C ILE A 16 -9.08 -13.72 -4.76
N ILE A 17 -7.84 -13.73 -4.26
CA ILE A 17 -6.70 -14.25 -5.03
C ILE A 17 -6.94 -15.72 -5.39
N TRP A 18 -7.38 -16.53 -4.43
CA TRP A 18 -7.73 -17.93 -4.65
C TRP A 18 -8.81 -18.09 -5.73
N ASP A 19 -9.90 -17.32 -5.66
CA ASP A 19 -10.93 -17.35 -6.71
C ASP A 19 -10.37 -16.96 -8.09
N ILE A 20 -9.54 -15.92 -8.17
CA ILE A 20 -8.94 -15.49 -9.44
C ILE A 20 -8.05 -16.57 -10.04
N LEU A 21 -7.25 -17.27 -9.22
CA LEU A 21 -6.32 -18.29 -9.65
C LEU A 21 -7.01 -19.62 -9.99
N CYS A 22 -8.03 -20.01 -9.24
CA CYS A 22 -8.69 -21.32 -9.38
C CYS A 22 -9.91 -21.28 -10.32
N SER A 23 -10.57 -20.14 -10.48
CA SER A 23 -11.77 -20.03 -11.33
C SER A 23 -11.40 -19.83 -12.80
N LYS A 24 -11.97 -20.63 -13.70
CA LYS A 24 -11.84 -20.43 -15.16
C LYS A 24 -12.36 -19.04 -15.53
N PRO A 25 -11.50 -18.08 -15.94
CA PRO A 25 -11.96 -16.73 -16.17
C PRO A 25 -12.82 -16.68 -17.43
N ARG A 26 -13.98 -16.01 -17.34
CA ARG A 26 -14.64 -15.50 -18.54
C ARG A 26 -13.69 -14.52 -19.20
N LYS A 27 -13.59 -14.58 -20.53
CA LYS A 27 -12.59 -13.78 -21.27
C LYS A 27 -12.77 -12.26 -21.03
N THR A 28 -14.02 -11.81 -20.87
CA THR A 28 -14.39 -10.42 -20.55
C THR A 28 -13.84 -9.89 -19.23
N ASP A 29 -13.56 -10.78 -18.27
CA ASP A 29 -13.28 -10.37 -16.89
C ASP A 29 -11.77 -10.34 -16.61
N LYS A 30 -10.93 -10.68 -17.61
CA LYS A 30 -9.49 -10.84 -17.42
C LYS A 30 -8.83 -9.56 -16.89
N MET A 31 -9.15 -8.40 -17.46
CA MET A 31 -8.56 -7.14 -17.01
C MET A 31 -8.99 -6.78 -15.58
N SER A 32 -10.28 -6.87 -15.27
CA SER A 32 -10.81 -6.60 -13.93
C SER A 32 -10.17 -7.51 -12.89
N LYS A 33 -10.01 -8.80 -13.20
CA LYS A 33 -9.35 -9.77 -12.32
C LYS A 33 -7.88 -9.43 -12.08
N LEU A 34 -7.14 -8.97 -13.09
CA LEU A 34 -5.74 -8.55 -12.91
C LEU A 34 -5.62 -7.30 -12.05
N ILE A 35 -6.52 -6.32 -12.20
CA ILE A 35 -6.57 -5.14 -11.32
C ILE A 35 -6.92 -5.56 -9.89
N LEU A 36 -7.94 -6.41 -9.70
CA LEU A 36 -8.34 -6.93 -8.40
C LEU A 36 -7.23 -7.75 -7.73
N LEU A 37 -6.44 -8.49 -8.51
CA LEU A 37 -5.26 -9.20 -8.02
C LEU A 37 -4.23 -8.20 -7.45
N GLY A 38 -3.91 -7.14 -8.20
CA GLY A 38 -3.00 -6.09 -7.75
C GLY A 38 -3.49 -5.38 -6.48
N LEU A 39 -4.78 -5.06 -6.42
CA LEU A 39 -5.43 -4.49 -5.24
C LEU A 39 -5.36 -5.44 -4.04
N SER A 40 -5.70 -6.72 -4.23
CA SER A 40 -5.67 -7.73 -3.15
C SER A 40 -4.25 -7.95 -2.60
N VAL A 41 -3.23 -7.90 -3.46
CA VAL A 41 -1.82 -7.96 -3.03
C VAL A 41 -1.47 -6.74 -2.17
N GLY A 42 -1.88 -5.53 -2.58
CA GLY A 42 -1.69 -4.32 -1.79
C GLY A 42 -2.36 -4.38 -0.42
N ASP A 43 -3.58 -4.90 -0.38
CA ASP A 43 -4.34 -5.06 0.87
C ASP A 43 -3.72 -6.10 1.81
N ILE A 44 -3.20 -7.21 1.29
CA ILE A 44 -2.47 -8.20 2.12
C ILE A 44 -1.19 -7.59 2.67
N MET A 45 -0.41 -6.90 1.83
CA MET A 45 0.86 -6.29 2.23
C MET A 45 0.64 -5.24 3.34
N THR A 46 -0.33 -4.35 3.16
CA THR A 46 -0.67 -3.34 4.17
C THR A 46 -1.26 -3.99 5.43
N SER A 47 -2.24 -4.88 5.30
CA SER A 47 -2.88 -5.54 6.44
C SER A 47 -1.90 -6.33 7.29
N PHE A 48 -1.04 -7.13 6.68
CA PHE A 48 -0.09 -7.94 7.43
C PHE A 48 1.06 -7.09 8.00
N PHE A 49 1.82 -6.40 7.14
CA PHE A 49 3.06 -5.73 7.58
C PHE A 49 2.81 -4.44 8.35
N VAL A 50 1.70 -3.73 8.08
CA VAL A 50 1.42 -2.44 8.73
C VAL A 50 0.48 -2.64 9.90
N HIS A 51 -0.63 -3.35 9.73
CA HIS A 51 -1.66 -3.42 10.77
C HIS A 51 -1.51 -4.60 11.74
N PHE A 52 -1.12 -5.78 11.25
CA PHE A 52 -0.93 -6.95 12.11
C PHE A 52 0.39 -6.91 12.88
N VAL A 53 1.51 -6.66 12.19
CA VAL A 53 2.81 -6.43 12.85
C VAL A 53 2.70 -5.17 13.71
N GLY A 54 2.24 -4.06 13.14
CA GLY A 54 1.97 -2.82 13.87
C GLY A 54 3.18 -2.34 14.66
N SER A 55 2.96 -2.02 15.94
CA SER A 55 3.98 -1.48 16.84
C SER A 55 5.17 -2.40 17.06
N TRP A 56 5.06 -3.70 16.75
CA TRP A 56 6.18 -4.64 16.86
C TRP A 56 7.35 -4.28 15.93
N ALA A 57 7.09 -3.59 14.82
CA ALA A 57 8.15 -3.14 13.91
C ALA A 57 8.93 -1.92 14.44
N ALA A 58 8.41 -1.19 15.43
CA ALA A 58 9.06 -0.01 15.98
C ALA A 58 10.18 -0.40 16.95
N PRO A 59 11.25 0.43 17.07
CA PRO A 59 12.29 0.21 18.06
C PRO A 59 11.76 0.43 19.49
N PRO A 60 12.26 -0.29 20.51
CA PRO A 60 11.84 -0.09 21.91
C PRO A 60 12.02 1.36 22.39
N SER A 61 13.01 2.10 21.87
CA SER A 61 13.24 3.51 22.16
C SER A 61 12.10 4.45 21.73
N SER A 62 11.20 3.99 20.86
CA SER A 62 10.03 4.78 20.42
C SER A 62 8.96 4.96 21.49
N GLY A 63 9.02 4.20 22.60
CA GLY A 63 7.99 4.22 23.65
C GLY A 63 6.67 3.55 23.25
N ALA A 64 6.61 2.90 22.09
CA ALA A 64 5.41 2.22 21.62
C ALA A 64 5.13 0.93 22.40
N TYR A 65 3.85 0.69 22.72
CA TYR A 65 3.44 -0.54 23.40
C TYR A 65 3.74 -1.79 22.55
N GLY A 66 4.53 -2.71 23.11
CA GLY A 66 4.95 -3.94 22.44
C GLY A 66 6.02 -3.75 21.36
N ALA A 67 6.70 -2.60 21.31
CA ALA A 67 7.84 -2.41 20.41
C ALA A 67 8.97 -3.40 20.72
N SER A 68 9.34 -4.19 19.71
CA SER A 68 10.43 -5.17 19.78
C SER A 68 11.31 -5.16 18.53
N GLY A 69 11.06 -4.20 17.62
CA GLY A 69 11.74 -4.09 16.34
C GLY A 69 12.98 -3.21 16.41
N THR A 70 13.36 -2.69 15.25
CA THR A 70 14.49 -1.79 15.04
C THR A 70 14.07 -0.60 14.19
N ILE A 71 14.94 0.40 14.06
CA ILE A 71 14.73 1.51 13.12
C ILE A 71 14.54 0.96 11.69
N ALA A 72 15.33 -0.05 11.29
CA ALA A 72 15.23 -0.65 9.97
C ALA A 72 13.86 -1.31 9.71
N THR A 73 13.33 -2.08 10.66
CA THR A 73 12.00 -2.70 10.51
C THR A 73 10.88 -1.66 10.48
N CYS A 74 11.04 -0.56 11.22
CA CYS A 74 10.10 0.56 11.20
C CYS A 74 10.14 1.30 9.85
N THR A 75 11.33 1.52 9.29
CA THR A 75 11.50 2.10 7.97
C THR A 75 10.88 1.23 6.88
N ILE A 76 11.11 -0.09 6.93
CA ILE A 76 10.50 -1.05 6.00
C ILE A 76 8.97 -1.03 6.13
N GLN A 77 8.43 -1.01 7.36
CA GLN A 77 6.98 -0.95 7.58
C GLN A 77 6.38 0.34 7.00
N GLY A 78 7.01 1.50 7.25
CA GLY A 78 6.54 2.78 6.71
C GLY A 78 6.60 2.84 5.19
N PHE A 79 7.67 2.32 4.59
CA PHE A 79 7.80 2.20 3.14
C PHE A 79 6.71 1.32 2.54
N ILE A 80 6.49 0.12 3.09
CA ILE A 80 5.42 -0.80 2.65
C ILE A 80 4.05 -0.13 2.80
N ALA A 81 3.82 0.58 3.90
CA ALA A 81 2.56 1.30 4.12
C ALA A 81 2.31 2.31 2.99
N GLN A 82 3.28 3.18 2.72
CA GLN A 82 3.11 4.23 1.72
C GLN A 82 2.98 3.68 0.29
N TRP A 83 3.81 2.69 -0.05
CA TRP A 83 3.79 2.10 -1.39
C TRP A 83 2.50 1.30 -1.62
N PHE A 84 2.17 0.35 -0.76
CA PHE A 84 1.01 -0.51 -1.04
C PHE A 84 -0.33 0.18 -0.80
N ALA A 85 -0.42 1.17 0.10
CA ALA A 85 -1.62 2.00 0.20
C ALA A 85 -1.83 2.83 -1.08
N GLY A 86 -0.77 3.42 -1.63
CA GLY A 86 -0.85 4.14 -2.90
C GLY A 86 -1.21 3.22 -4.06
N VAL A 87 -0.63 2.02 -4.13
CA VAL A 87 -1.01 0.98 -5.10
C VAL A 87 -2.50 0.66 -5.04
N SER A 88 -3.07 0.43 -3.85
CA SER A 88 -4.52 0.17 -3.71
C SER A 88 -5.36 1.36 -4.18
N ILE A 89 -4.95 2.60 -3.90
CA ILE A 89 -5.64 3.81 -4.38
C ILE A 89 -5.62 3.88 -5.92
N PHE A 90 -4.45 3.73 -6.55
CA PHE A 90 -4.35 3.83 -8.00
C PHE A 90 -5.03 2.66 -8.73
N TYR A 91 -5.04 1.45 -8.16
CA TYR A 91 -5.82 0.35 -8.74
C TYR A 91 -7.32 0.54 -8.62
N ASN A 92 -7.82 1.18 -7.56
CA ASN A 92 -9.23 1.58 -7.49
C ASN A 92 -9.60 2.60 -8.58
N VAL A 93 -8.69 3.55 -8.87
CA VAL A 93 -8.85 4.48 -10.01
C VAL A 93 -8.85 3.70 -11.34
N SER A 94 -7.90 2.79 -11.56
CA SER A 94 -7.87 1.96 -12.78
C SER A 94 -9.12 1.11 -12.93
N LEU A 95 -9.66 0.56 -11.84
CA LEU A 95 -10.91 -0.21 -11.85
C LEU A 95 -12.09 0.66 -12.27
N SER A 96 -12.16 1.90 -11.75
CA SER A 96 -13.20 2.87 -12.11
C SER A 96 -13.11 3.28 -13.59
N ILE A 97 -11.90 3.52 -14.09
CA ILE A 97 -11.65 3.80 -15.51
C ILE A 97 -12.05 2.59 -16.37
N LEU A 98 -11.69 1.37 -15.96
CA LEU A 98 -12.07 0.15 -16.66
C LEU A 98 -13.59 0.02 -16.78
N PHE A 99 -14.34 0.26 -15.69
CA PHE A 99 -15.80 0.25 -15.74
C PHE A 99 -16.35 1.33 -16.67
N LEU A 100 -15.80 2.54 -16.66
CA LEU A 100 -16.20 3.60 -17.58
C LEU A 100 -15.97 3.19 -19.04
N LEU A 101 -14.81 2.62 -19.36
CA LEU A 101 -14.46 2.16 -20.71
C LEU A 101 -15.41 1.05 -21.20
N MET A 102 -15.70 0.07 -20.36
CA MET A 102 -16.60 -1.03 -20.72
C MET A 102 -18.08 -0.58 -20.83
N VAL A 103 -18.57 0.21 -19.88
CA VAL A 103 -20.00 0.56 -19.80
C VAL A 103 -20.37 1.69 -20.75
N ARG A 104 -19.61 2.80 -20.74
CA ARG A 104 -19.92 4.01 -21.52
C ARG A 104 -19.32 3.95 -22.91
N TYR A 105 -18.04 3.60 -23.01
CA TYR A 105 -17.32 3.58 -24.29
C TYR A 105 -17.41 2.25 -25.03
N LYS A 106 -18.08 1.24 -24.44
CA LYS A 106 -18.32 -0.08 -25.04
C LYS A 106 -17.03 -0.77 -25.50
N TRP A 107 -15.92 -0.53 -24.81
CA TRP A 107 -14.66 -1.19 -25.11
C TRP A 107 -14.80 -2.71 -24.96
N THR A 108 -14.25 -3.43 -25.94
CA THR A 108 -14.23 -4.89 -25.95
C THR A 108 -12.94 -5.42 -25.33
N GLU A 109 -12.90 -6.73 -25.11
CA GLU A 109 -11.68 -7.40 -24.63
C GLU A 109 -10.49 -7.22 -25.58
N ARG A 110 -10.74 -7.01 -26.88
CA ARG A 110 -9.67 -6.75 -27.86
C ARG A 110 -9.00 -5.39 -27.60
N ASP A 111 -9.80 -4.37 -27.31
CA ASP A 111 -9.32 -3.01 -27.02
C ASP A 111 -8.53 -2.99 -25.71
N LEU A 112 -8.97 -3.74 -24.70
CA LEU A 112 -8.28 -3.90 -23.43
C LEU A 112 -7.00 -4.74 -23.52
N LYS A 113 -6.85 -5.58 -24.55
CA LYS A 113 -5.61 -6.34 -24.80
C LYS A 113 -4.53 -5.51 -25.48
N THR A 114 -4.84 -4.29 -25.91
CA THR A 114 -3.80 -3.40 -26.46
C THR A 114 -2.75 -3.11 -25.40
N TRP A 115 -1.48 -3.07 -25.81
CA TRP A 115 -0.37 -2.78 -24.91
C TRP A 115 -0.57 -1.46 -24.15
N LYS A 116 -1.12 -0.44 -24.82
CA LYS A 116 -1.45 0.85 -24.18
C LYS A 116 -2.43 0.66 -23.03
N ALA A 117 -3.56 -0.02 -23.25
CA ALA A 117 -4.55 -0.23 -22.21
C ALA A 117 -3.98 -1.03 -21.03
N GLN A 118 -3.22 -2.10 -21.29
CA GLN A 118 -2.56 -2.87 -20.24
C GLN A 118 -1.53 -2.03 -19.47
N PHE A 119 -0.71 -1.24 -20.18
CA PHE A 119 0.27 -0.35 -19.57
C PHE A 119 -0.40 0.65 -18.62
N PHE A 120 -1.41 1.38 -19.09
CA PHE A 120 -2.08 2.41 -18.28
C PHE A 120 -2.89 1.82 -17.11
N LEU A 121 -3.55 0.68 -17.28
CA LEU A 121 -4.43 0.13 -16.24
C LEU A 121 -3.72 -0.77 -15.23
N LEU A 122 -2.64 -1.45 -15.62
CA LEU A 122 -1.93 -2.42 -14.76
C LEU A 122 -0.54 -1.96 -14.33
N TYR A 123 0.27 -1.47 -15.25
CA TYR A 123 1.69 -1.22 -14.97
C TYR A 123 1.98 0.20 -14.50
N LEU A 124 1.19 1.17 -14.95
CA LEU A 124 1.33 2.57 -14.52
C LEU A 124 0.96 2.80 -13.04
N PRO A 125 -0.12 2.22 -12.47
CA PRO A 125 -0.55 2.47 -11.08
C PRO A 125 0.53 2.32 -9.99
N PRO A 126 1.39 1.29 -9.98
CA PRO A 126 2.43 1.15 -8.95
C PRO A 126 3.59 2.16 -9.07
N ILE A 127 3.83 2.74 -10.24
CA ILE A 127 4.98 3.63 -10.51
C ILE A 127 4.91 4.95 -9.71
N PRO A 128 3.84 5.76 -9.77
CA PRO A 128 3.78 7.01 -9.02
C PRO A 128 3.79 6.72 -7.51
N SER A 129 3.13 5.65 -7.08
CA SER A 129 3.13 5.25 -5.67
C SER A 129 4.53 4.90 -5.16
N LEU A 130 5.31 4.16 -5.96
CA LEU A 130 6.70 3.86 -5.64
C LEU A 130 7.53 5.15 -5.54
N PHE A 131 7.39 6.07 -6.49
CA PHE A 131 8.08 7.36 -6.46
C PHE A 131 7.78 8.15 -5.17
N PHE A 132 6.50 8.27 -4.78
CA PHE A 132 6.11 8.93 -3.53
C PHE A 132 6.61 8.21 -2.28
N SER A 133 6.83 6.90 -2.32
CA SER A 133 7.39 6.12 -1.20
C SER A 133 8.92 6.20 -1.09
N ILE A 134 9.63 6.51 -2.18
CA ILE A 134 11.09 6.64 -2.17
C ILE A 134 11.51 7.97 -1.55
N TYR A 135 10.74 9.06 -1.77
CA TYR A 135 11.12 10.39 -1.28
C TYR A 135 11.35 10.42 0.25
N PRO A 136 10.45 9.90 1.11
CA PRO A 136 10.69 9.84 2.55
C PRO A 136 11.81 8.89 2.98
N LEU A 137 12.21 7.96 2.11
CA LEU A 137 13.31 7.04 2.40
C LEU A 137 14.66 7.78 2.37
N ILE A 138 14.82 8.77 1.48
CA ILE A 138 16.03 9.58 1.36
C ILE A 138 16.25 10.44 2.61
N ASP A 139 15.16 10.99 3.17
CA ASP A 139 15.19 11.87 4.34
C ASP A 139 15.10 11.10 5.69
N ASN A 140 15.19 9.77 5.66
CA ASN A 140 14.98 8.95 6.87
C ASN A 140 13.63 9.23 7.58
N GLY A 141 12.62 9.66 6.81
CA GLY A 141 11.34 10.15 7.31
C GLY A 141 10.36 9.06 7.75
N TYR A 142 10.70 7.78 7.60
CA TYR A 142 9.86 6.69 8.10
C TYR A 142 10.17 6.37 9.55
N ASN A 143 9.31 6.86 10.45
CA ASN A 143 9.47 6.74 11.89
C ASN A 143 8.15 6.35 12.57
N PHE A 144 8.20 6.03 13.86
CA PHE A 144 7.01 5.64 14.60
C PHE A 144 6.05 6.84 14.77
N GLY A 145 4.82 6.71 14.26
CA GLY A 145 3.84 7.81 14.23
C GLY A 145 3.09 8.06 15.54
N GLY A 146 3.46 7.39 16.64
CA GLY A 146 2.84 7.56 17.96
C GLY A 146 1.59 6.71 18.22
N LEU A 147 0.97 6.12 17.18
CA LEU A 147 -0.23 5.29 17.32
C LEU A 147 0.09 3.79 17.33
N ASN A 148 0.20 3.18 16.14
CA ASN A 148 0.26 1.72 16.02
C ASN A 148 1.17 1.23 14.89
N ASN A 149 1.75 2.11 14.11
CA ASN A 149 2.53 1.81 12.92
C ASN A 149 3.57 2.90 12.67
N CYS A 150 4.56 2.55 11.86
CA CYS A 150 5.53 3.47 11.31
C CYS A 150 4.97 4.12 10.04
N PHE A 151 5.18 5.42 9.91
CA PHE A 151 4.73 6.21 8.77
C PHE A 151 5.67 7.41 8.55
N ILE A 152 5.34 8.25 7.58
CA ILE A 152 6.07 9.49 7.30
C ILE A 152 5.90 10.41 8.51
N GLN A 153 6.97 10.59 9.28
CA GLN A 153 6.97 11.36 10.52
C GLN A 153 8.39 11.79 10.91
N SER A 154 8.51 12.97 11.53
CA SER A 154 9.76 13.46 12.11
C SER A 154 9.98 12.99 13.55
N VAL A 155 11.26 12.87 13.95
CA VAL A 155 11.68 12.50 15.30
C VAL A 155 12.55 13.62 15.88
N PRO A 156 12.26 14.14 17.09
CA PRO A 156 11.06 13.89 17.90
C PRO A 156 9.77 14.39 17.23
N LEU A 157 8.62 13.82 17.60
CA LEU A 157 7.33 14.12 16.95
C LEU A 157 7.07 15.62 16.89
N ASN A 158 6.85 16.13 15.67
CA ASN A 158 6.58 17.55 15.39
C ASN A 158 7.72 18.49 15.83
N CYS A 159 8.99 18.07 15.73
CA CYS A 159 10.19 18.86 16.05
C CYS A 159 10.16 20.26 15.41
N LYS A 160 9.84 20.39 14.12
CA LYS A 160 9.68 21.70 13.45
C LYS A 160 8.65 22.61 14.09
N SER A 161 7.47 22.08 14.39
CA SER A 161 6.39 22.88 14.99
C SER A 161 6.74 23.35 16.40
N ARG A 162 7.63 22.62 17.08
CA ARG A 162 8.12 22.93 18.43
C ARG A 162 9.44 23.72 18.44
N GLY A 163 10.03 23.99 17.27
CA GLY A 163 11.32 24.70 17.16
C GLY A 163 12.50 23.94 17.74
N VAL A 164 12.45 22.61 17.75
CA VAL A 164 13.53 21.72 18.22
C VAL A 164 14.18 21.04 17.02
N ASP A 165 15.47 20.76 17.10
CA ASP A 165 16.20 20.05 16.05
C ASP A 165 15.64 18.64 15.82
N CYS A 166 15.45 18.29 14.54
CA CYS A 166 14.96 16.98 14.14
C CYS A 166 16.14 16.01 13.97
N GLU A 167 16.13 14.89 14.69
CA GLU A 167 17.12 13.83 14.51
C GLU A 167 16.89 13.02 13.22
N ARG A 168 15.62 12.90 12.79
CA ARG A 168 15.21 12.19 11.57
C ARG A 168 13.99 12.86 10.93
N GLY A 169 13.91 12.82 9.59
CA GLY A 169 12.80 13.41 8.84
C GLY A 169 12.81 14.94 8.89
N GLU A 170 13.98 15.55 8.64
CA GLU A 170 14.16 17.00 8.75
C GLU A 170 13.30 17.76 7.75
N HIS A 171 12.94 17.17 6.61
CA HIS A 171 12.12 17.81 5.58
C HIS A 171 10.63 17.44 5.66
N MET A 172 10.22 16.68 6.68
CA MET A 172 8.82 16.31 6.93
C MET A 172 8.08 17.30 7.85
#